data_AF-A0A368XWE7-F1
#
_entry.id   AF-A0A368XWE7-F1
#
_cell.length_a   1.000
_cell.length_b   1.000
_cell.length_c   1.000
_cell.angle_alpha   90.00
_cell.angle_beta   90.00
_cell.angle_gamma   90.00
#
_symmetry.space_group_name_H-M   'P 1'
#
loop_
_entity.id
_entity.type
_entity.pdbx_description
1 polymer ?
#
loop_
_entity_poly.entity_id
_entity_poly.type
_entity_poly.pdbx_seq_one_letter_code
_entity_poly.pdbx_strand_id
1 'polypeptide(L)'
;MSPSSTKPQAVSSSRKVVSERITRVLSGIRVPDLPYPASKSSPEQEPDWRPLLMSCWTEQRDERVTKVLRSVQIEWTVRQVNAAYLSDRIMDVFLKTSGLHAALVGRIARLRFWLAWQLDLCGAEVFSGVLLDWLDNLQEWRGWSDTGGRSSRVLLDQLDSLVITVSGSFEAGSRDPLEHYCSQWLADTRKRDDQVARLRERLLETEQGASRQRLSDQVARALIGRALTGRQLPPAITRFILTDWHKVLKQSVWAEGADSEVHRHANKLLEWLVWVGDPQLSDRDRNRLYHVGEQLGDRVREVWTRALGEGAPEQALHEIQAVIVARIRGETPELEPALSPDSDFSWDSSWLVNESVPADESEPLVGQWFVEGEGAREQRRFFFALLPDSGEVLWTNGAGVKLGLQPWKEFQAELASGGLRPLPEPTAFGQVLAETLEVLSKVCAKQLEQREKAAKEARARAEALRKEREAAEQRRREEELARQQALEREREEAERQRVADEKAEQERLRKEAELVATKQVEGIALGGWIVLTQETRDDDPVRLKLAVKISASRKYVFVDRLGLNRREFLQDELVNGIVGGRIRVLGSSAEFDDTLSRVVGRIRVGRN
;
A
#
# COMPACT_ATOMS: atom_id res chain seq x y z
N MET A 1 42.67 -15.83 5.03
CA MET A 1 42.55 -14.60 4.22
C MET A 1 41.60 -13.67 4.94
N SER A 2 42.11 -12.56 5.48
CA SER A 2 41.29 -11.56 6.19
C SER A 2 40.31 -10.90 5.22
N PRO A 3 39.02 -10.76 5.54
CA PRO A 3 38.11 -10.04 4.66
C PRO A 3 38.37 -8.54 4.79
N SER A 4 38.65 -7.94 3.64
CA SER A 4 38.82 -6.50 3.45
C SER A 4 37.54 -5.75 3.89
N SER A 5 37.72 -4.80 4.82
CA SER A 5 36.68 -3.88 5.28
C SER A 5 36.17 -2.99 4.14
N THR A 6 35.03 -3.37 3.58
CA THR A 6 34.39 -2.59 2.52
C THR A 6 33.26 -1.73 3.11
N LYS A 7 33.60 -0.46 3.41
CA LYS A 7 32.78 0.77 3.30
C LYS A 7 31.63 1.07 4.29
N PRO A 8 31.75 2.13 5.13
CA PRO A 8 30.62 2.81 5.79
C PRO A 8 29.81 3.78 4.88
N GLN A 9 30.31 4.18 3.70
CA GLN A 9 29.62 5.15 2.82
C GLN A 9 28.40 4.57 2.05
N ALA A 10 28.44 3.31 1.61
CA ALA A 10 27.35 2.71 0.84
C ALA A 10 26.08 2.51 1.67
N VAL A 11 26.24 2.05 2.92
CA VAL A 11 25.13 1.85 3.87
C VAL A 11 24.46 3.18 4.26
N SER A 12 25.26 4.25 4.45
CA SER A 12 24.75 5.60 4.74
C SER A 12 23.90 6.18 3.61
N SER A 13 24.31 5.96 2.35
CA SER A 13 23.56 6.42 1.17
C SER A 13 22.21 5.69 1.01
N SER A 14 22.18 4.38 1.26
CA SER A 14 20.95 3.57 1.22
C SER A 14 19.94 4.04 2.28
N ARG A 15 20.39 4.30 3.51
CA ARG A 15 19.51 4.75 4.61
C ARG A 15 18.88 6.12 4.35
N LYS A 16 19.64 7.06 3.76
CA LYS A 16 19.11 8.37 3.34
C LYS A 16 18.02 8.23 2.28
N VAL A 17 18.26 7.39 1.26
CA VAL A 17 17.26 7.13 0.20
C VAL A 17 15.98 6.51 0.76
N VAL A 18 16.09 5.54 1.68
CA VAL A 18 14.94 4.94 2.36
C VAL A 18 14.16 6.00 3.15
N SER A 19 14.86 6.87 3.89
CA SER A 19 14.23 7.95 4.67
C SER A 19 13.47 8.95 3.80
N GLU A 20 14.06 9.38 2.68
CA GLU A 20 13.38 10.25 1.70
C GLU A 20 12.14 9.58 1.09
N ARG A 21 12.23 8.28 0.77
CA ARG A 21 11.08 7.52 0.24
C ARG A 21 9.95 7.44 1.27
N ILE A 22 10.24 7.17 2.55
CA ILE A 22 9.24 7.15 3.62
C ILE A 22 8.56 8.52 3.72
N THR A 23 9.34 9.60 3.79
CA THR A 23 8.82 10.97 3.89
C THR A 23 7.89 11.32 2.72
N ARG A 24 8.27 10.93 1.50
CA ARG A 24 7.45 11.13 0.29
C ARG A 24 6.17 10.31 0.31
N VAL A 25 6.22 9.06 0.76
CA VAL A 25 5.03 8.20 0.86
C VAL A 25 4.07 8.74 1.91
N LEU A 26 4.56 9.07 3.11
CA LEU A 26 3.74 9.59 4.21
C LEU A 26 2.99 10.88 3.85
N SER A 27 3.60 11.77 3.07
CA SER A 27 2.98 13.04 2.68
C SER A 27 2.14 12.95 1.39
N GLY A 28 2.60 12.18 0.40
CA GLY A 28 2.17 12.35 -0.99
C GLY A 28 1.20 11.31 -1.53
N ILE A 29 1.26 10.05 -1.07
CA ILE A 29 0.46 8.98 -1.68
C ILE A 29 -1.03 9.19 -1.36
N ARG A 30 -1.90 8.86 -2.31
CA ARG A 30 -3.34 8.66 -2.05
C ARG A 30 -3.77 7.30 -2.58
N VAL A 31 -4.39 6.53 -1.72
CA VAL A 31 -4.91 5.20 -2.02
C VAL A 31 -6.43 5.27 -2.11
N PRO A 32 -7.07 4.70 -3.16
CA PRO A 32 -8.52 4.67 -3.24
C PRO A 32 -9.17 4.04 -1.99
N ASP A 33 -10.39 4.47 -1.66
CA ASP A 33 -11.22 3.92 -0.59
C ASP A 33 -10.66 4.03 0.84
N LEU A 34 -9.63 4.87 1.06
CA LEU A 34 -9.13 5.25 2.38
C LEU A 34 -9.70 6.60 2.86
N PRO A 35 -9.84 6.80 4.18
CA PRO A 35 -10.55 7.94 4.76
C PRO A 35 -9.67 9.21 4.77
N TYR A 36 -9.31 9.73 3.60
CA TYR A 36 -8.56 10.98 3.48
C TYR A 36 -9.44 12.20 3.78
N PRO A 37 -8.87 13.25 4.39
CA PRO A 37 -9.61 14.47 4.70
C PRO A 37 -9.94 15.24 3.41
N ALA A 38 -11.09 15.92 3.38
CA ALA A 38 -11.57 16.64 2.21
C ALA A 38 -10.78 17.94 1.93
N SER A 39 -10.23 18.55 2.99
CA SER A 39 -9.41 19.75 2.95
C SER A 39 -8.06 19.55 3.64
N LYS A 40 -7.11 20.46 3.41
CA LYS A 40 -5.87 20.50 4.20
C LYS A 40 -6.24 20.83 5.65
N SER A 41 -6.16 19.83 6.53
CA SER A 41 -6.37 19.99 7.97
C SER A 41 -5.38 21.00 8.54
N SER A 42 -5.83 21.86 9.46
CA SER A 42 -4.93 22.76 10.20
C SER A 42 -4.08 21.94 11.18
N PRO A 43 -2.80 22.30 11.41
CA PRO A 43 -1.92 21.57 12.34
C PRO A 43 -2.43 21.47 13.79
N GLU A 44 -3.36 22.34 14.18
CA GLU A 44 -3.93 22.42 15.54
C GLU A 44 -5.06 21.40 15.80
N GLN A 45 -5.40 20.54 14.82
CA GLN A 45 -6.50 19.56 14.89
C GLN A 45 -6.06 18.14 14.48
N GLU A 46 -4.85 17.70 14.85
CA GLU A 46 -4.45 16.31 14.64
C GLU A 46 -5.18 15.38 15.64
N PRO A 47 -6.01 14.43 15.20
CA PRO A 47 -6.70 13.53 16.11
C PRO A 47 -5.72 12.55 16.75
N ASP A 48 -5.76 12.42 18.08
CA ASP A 48 -4.95 11.41 18.77
C ASP A 48 -5.53 10.01 18.57
N TRP A 49 -4.95 9.27 17.63
CA TRP A 49 -5.28 7.87 17.37
C TRP A 49 -4.54 6.88 18.27
N ARG A 50 -3.63 7.33 19.13
CA ARG A 50 -2.84 6.46 20.00
C ARG A 50 -3.72 5.59 20.91
N PRO A 51 -4.77 6.11 21.60
CA PRO A 51 -5.65 5.26 22.42
C PRO A 51 -6.38 4.19 21.60
N LEU A 52 -6.78 4.51 20.36
CA LEU A 52 -7.45 3.58 19.46
C LEU A 52 -6.51 2.43 19.05
N LEU A 53 -5.28 2.75 18.64
CA LEU A 53 -4.28 1.76 18.25
C LEU A 53 -3.82 0.92 19.44
N MET A 54 -3.69 1.52 20.62
CA MET A 54 -3.38 0.83 21.87
C MET A 54 -4.50 -0.15 22.26
N SER A 55 -5.77 0.24 22.18
CA SER A 55 -6.90 -0.68 22.42
C SER A 55 -6.86 -1.86 21.44
N CYS A 56 -6.60 -1.61 20.15
CA CYS A 56 -6.48 -2.69 19.16
C CYS A 56 -5.33 -3.66 19.48
N TRP A 57 -4.20 -3.13 19.95
CA TRP A 57 -3.07 -3.93 20.40
C TRP A 57 -3.41 -4.74 21.65
N THR A 58 -3.95 -4.11 22.69
CA THR A 58 -4.28 -4.79 23.96
C THR A 58 -5.36 -5.86 23.78
N GLU A 59 -6.35 -5.63 22.91
CA GLU A 59 -7.37 -6.59 22.55
C GLU A 59 -6.89 -7.66 21.54
N GLN A 60 -5.63 -7.56 21.08
CA GLN A 60 -5.01 -8.51 20.16
C GLN A 60 -5.80 -8.69 18.85
N ARG A 61 -6.32 -7.59 18.29
CA ARG A 61 -7.11 -7.59 17.04
C ARG A 61 -6.23 -7.91 15.82
N ASP A 62 -6.73 -8.75 14.91
CA ASP A 62 -5.97 -9.19 13.72
C ASP A 62 -6.19 -8.33 12.46
N GLU A 63 -7.07 -7.35 12.55
CA GLU A 63 -7.42 -6.51 11.41
C GLU A 63 -6.31 -5.51 11.02
N ARG A 64 -6.45 -4.96 9.82
CA ARG A 64 -5.54 -3.94 9.28
C ARG A 64 -5.81 -2.58 9.90
N VAL A 65 -4.78 -1.76 10.08
CA VAL A 65 -4.93 -0.40 10.62
C VAL A 65 -5.86 0.42 9.73
N THR A 66 -5.71 0.31 8.41
CA THR A 66 -6.60 0.95 7.43
C THR A 66 -8.07 0.52 7.53
N LYS A 67 -8.37 -0.68 8.05
CA LYS A 67 -9.75 -1.10 8.32
C LYS A 67 -10.28 -0.43 9.58
N VAL A 68 -9.48 -0.38 10.65
CA VAL A 68 -9.83 0.31 11.90
C VAL A 68 -10.14 1.78 11.65
N LEU A 69 -9.31 2.49 10.88
CA LEU A 69 -9.55 3.92 10.57
C LEU A 69 -10.88 4.17 9.85
N ARG A 70 -11.34 3.22 9.03
CA ARG A 70 -12.62 3.32 8.31
C ARG A 70 -13.83 2.99 9.16
N SER A 71 -13.65 2.21 10.24
CA SER A 71 -14.75 1.84 11.12
C SER A 71 -15.17 2.94 12.11
N VAL A 72 -14.41 4.03 12.19
CA VAL A 72 -14.65 5.12 13.13
C VAL A 72 -14.87 6.43 12.39
N GLN A 73 -15.79 7.25 12.90
CA GLN A 73 -16.15 8.53 12.30
C GLN A 73 -15.23 9.65 12.80
N ILE A 74 -13.97 9.62 12.34
CA ILE A 74 -12.93 10.61 12.67
C ILE A 74 -12.30 11.10 11.36
N GLU A 75 -12.06 12.41 11.24
CA GLU A 75 -11.33 12.97 10.10
C GLU A 75 -9.83 12.82 10.35
N TRP A 76 -9.23 11.80 9.73
CA TRP A 76 -7.81 11.47 9.88
C TRP A 76 -6.91 12.39 9.04
N THR A 77 -5.69 12.66 9.51
CA THR A 77 -4.72 13.36 8.67
C THR A 77 -4.26 12.47 7.52
N VAL A 78 -3.81 13.10 6.42
CA VAL A 78 -3.18 12.40 5.30
C VAL A 78 -2.02 11.52 5.79
N ARG A 79 -1.24 12.03 6.76
CA ARG A 79 -0.06 11.34 7.29
C ARG A 79 -0.45 10.08 8.06
N GLN A 80 -1.47 10.15 8.92
CA GLN A 80 -2.00 8.99 9.66
C GLN A 80 -2.55 7.91 8.72
N VAL A 81 -3.34 8.31 7.73
CA VAL A 81 -3.87 7.36 6.72
C VAL A 81 -2.74 6.68 5.95
N ASN A 82 -1.72 7.44 5.56
CA ASN A 82 -0.58 6.90 4.83
C ASN A 82 0.34 6.04 5.72
N ALA A 83 0.51 6.39 7.00
CA ALA A 83 1.26 5.59 7.97
C ALA A 83 0.57 4.24 8.23
N ALA A 84 -0.76 4.25 8.38
CA ALA A 84 -1.57 3.04 8.47
C ALA A 84 -1.40 2.14 7.24
N TYR A 85 -1.54 2.72 6.04
CA TYR A 85 -1.39 1.98 4.79
C TYR A 85 0.03 1.42 4.60
N LEU A 86 1.05 2.21 4.89
CA LEU A 86 2.44 1.80 4.75
C LEU A 86 2.78 0.65 5.72
N SER A 87 2.36 0.79 6.98
CA SER A 87 2.52 -0.25 8.01
C SER A 87 1.83 -1.56 7.61
N ASP A 88 0.56 -1.49 7.21
CA ASP A 88 -0.19 -2.66 6.72
C ASP A 88 0.53 -3.32 5.53
N ARG A 89 0.98 -2.52 4.56
CA ARG A 89 1.60 -3.05 3.34
C ARG A 89 2.94 -3.73 3.60
N ILE A 90 3.81 -3.13 4.42
CA ILE A 90 5.11 -3.71 4.76
C ILE A 90 4.91 -5.03 5.51
N MET A 91 4.03 -5.04 6.53
CA MET A 91 3.76 -6.24 7.33
C MET A 91 3.12 -7.36 6.50
N ASP A 92 2.17 -7.03 5.62
CA ASP A 92 1.53 -8.01 4.73
C ASP A 92 2.55 -8.69 3.80
N VAL A 93 3.45 -7.90 3.19
CA VAL A 93 4.47 -8.44 2.28
C VAL A 93 5.48 -9.26 3.07
N PHE A 94 5.99 -8.72 4.18
CA PHE A 94 6.99 -9.40 5.02
C PHE A 94 6.48 -10.74 5.51
N LEU A 95 5.28 -10.79 6.09
CA LEU A 95 4.75 -12.02 6.66
C LEU A 95 4.38 -13.07 5.61
N LYS A 96 4.05 -12.64 4.38
CA LYS A 96 3.83 -13.55 3.27
C LYS A 96 5.13 -14.21 2.79
N THR A 97 6.26 -13.52 2.92
CA THR A 97 7.57 -13.98 2.44
C THR A 97 8.53 -14.34 3.57
N SER A 98 8.09 -14.34 4.84
CA SER A 98 8.96 -14.61 5.99
C SER A 98 9.21 -16.10 6.21
N GLY A 99 8.35 -16.98 5.65
CA GLY A 99 8.37 -18.43 5.90
C GLY A 99 7.96 -18.82 7.33
N LEU A 100 7.43 -17.87 8.12
CA LEU A 100 6.98 -18.14 9.48
C LEU A 100 5.73 -19.02 9.50
N HIS A 101 5.58 -19.81 10.56
CA HIS A 101 4.38 -20.60 10.78
C HIS A 101 3.14 -19.70 10.94
N ALA A 102 1.98 -20.14 10.44
CA ALA A 102 0.74 -19.35 10.43
C ALA A 102 0.34 -18.81 11.82
N ALA A 103 0.56 -19.61 12.86
CA ALA A 103 0.32 -19.22 14.26
C ALA A 103 1.17 -18.01 14.71
N LEU A 104 2.39 -17.87 14.18
CA LEU A 104 3.29 -16.74 14.48
C LEU A 104 2.94 -15.52 13.62
N VAL A 105 2.58 -15.74 12.36
CA VAL A 105 2.18 -14.68 11.42
C VAL A 105 1.08 -13.81 12.00
N GLY A 106 0.03 -14.40 12.58
CA GLY A 106 -1.07 -13.64 13.19
C GLY A 106 -0.61 -12.77 14.36
N ARG A 107 0.24 -13.29 15.25
CA ARG A 107 0.76 -12.55 16.41
C ARG A 107 1.67 -11.39 15.98
N ILE A 108 2.60 -11.64 15.07
CA ILE A 108 3.59 -10.65 14.59
C ILE A 108 2.92 -9.58 13.73
N ALA A 109 1.89 -9.93 12.95
CA ALA A 109 1.09 -9.00 12.14
C ALA A 109 0.59 -7.79 12.92
N ARG A 110 0.25 -7.97 14.20
CA ARG A 110 -0.30 -6.93 15.09
C ARG A 110 0.68 -5.77 15.32
N LEU A 111 1.99 -5.97 15.11
CA LEU A 111 2.99 -4.89 15.20
C LEU A 111 2.68 -3.74 14.24
N ARG A 112 1.83 -3.96 13.23
CA ARG A 112 1.30 -2.92 12.36
C ARG A 112 0.70 -1.73 13.11
N PHE A 113 0.07 -1.94 14.26
CA PHE A 113 -0.54 -0.85 15.04
C PHE A 113 0.54 0.07 15.61
N TRP A 114 1.55 -0.53 16.24
CA TRP A 114 2.69 0.20 16.79
C TRP A 114 3.51 0.88 15.68
N LEU A 115 3.78 0.17 14.58
CA LEU A 115 4.50 0.72 13.43
C LEU A 115 3.75 1.88 12.78
N ALA A 116 2.43 1.80 12.63
CA ALA A 116 1.63 2.89 12.07
C ALA A 116 1.71 4.15 12.94
N TRP A 117 1.59 3.99 14.26
CA TRP A 117 1.74 5.09 15.21
C TRP A 117 3.14 5.72 15.15
N GLN A 118 4.20 4.92 15.14
CA GLN A 118 5.57 5.42 15.13
C GLN A 118 6.00 6.01 13.77
N LEU A 119 5.49 5.47 12.66
CA LEU A 119 5.67 6.06 11.33
C LEU A 119 5.03 7.45 11.25
N ASP A 120 3.86 7.62 11.85
CA ASP A 120 3.20 8.92 11.95
C ASP A 120 4.02 9.88 12.82
N LEU A 121 4.39 9.48 14.04
CA LEU A 121 5.11 10.35 14.97
C LEU A 121 6.53 10.71 14.50
N CYS A 122 7.32 9.71 14.09
CA CYS A 122 8.78 9.83 13.90
C CYS A 122 9.23 9.61 12.44
N GLY A 123 8.32 9.23 11.54
CA GLY A 123 8.68 8.98 10.14
C GLY A 123 9.68 7.84 9.99
N ALA A 124 10.75 8.09 9.23
CA ALA A 124 11.78 7.08 8.94
C ALA A 124 12.59 6.65 10.15
N GLU A 125 12.64 7.47 11.20
CA GLU A 125 13.44 7.19 12.40
C GLU A 125 12.96 5.94 13.13
N VAL A 126 11.70 5.52 12.96
CA VAL A 126 11.15 4.27 13.55
C VAL A 126 12.04 3.06 13.23
N PHE A 127 12.63 3.00 12.04
CA PHE A 127 13.51 1.93 11.61
C PHE A 127 14.95 2.18 12.10
N SER A 128 15.13 2.05 13.41
CA SER A 128 16.47 1.97 14.01
C SER A 128 17.17 0.67 13.58
N GLY A 129 18.51 0.66 13.65
CA GLY A 129 19.28 -0.54 13.28
C GLY A 129 18.86 -1.75 14.12
N VAL A 130 18.66 -1.53 15.42
CA VAL A 130 18.19 -2.56 16.36
C VAL A 130 16.82 -3.13 15.97
N LEU A 131 15.86 -2.28 15.59
CA LEU A 131 14.52 -2.75 15.20
C LEU A 131 14.58 -3.54 13.89
N LEU A 132 15.34 -3.08 12.90
CA LEU A 132 15.50 -3.78 11.63
C LEU A 132 16.19 -5.13 11.83
N ASP A 133 17.29 -5.16 12.58
CA ASP A 133 18.01 -6.39 12.91
C ASP A 133 17.10 -7.38 13.64
N TRP A 134 16.27 -6.91 14.57
CA TRP A 134 15.30 -7.75 15.29
C TRP A 134 14.19 -8.29 14.38
N LEU A 135 13.63 -7.47 13.48
CA LEU A 135 12.60 -7.91 12.54
C LEU A 135 13.16 -8.92 11.53
N ASP A 136 14.37 -8.70 11.03
CA ASP A 136 15.09 -9.67 10.18
C ASP A 136 15.35 -10.97 10.95
N ASN A 137 15.74 -10.85 12.22
CA ASN A 137 15.96 -11.97 13.13
C ASN A 137 14.68 -12.72 13.50
N LEU A 138 13.46 -12.29 13.13
CA LEU A 138 12.30 -13.18 13.29
C LEU A 138 12.41 -14.44 12.41
N GLN A 139 13.20 -14.41 11.33
CA GLN A 139 13.33 -15.51 10.38
C GLN A 139 13.99 -16.78 10.94
N GLU A 140 14.78 -16.70 12.01
CA GLU A 140 15.32 -17.90 12.67
C GLU A 140 14.21 -18.78 13.28
N TRP A 141 13.03 -18.20 13.54
CA TRP A 141 11.86 -18.92 14.04
C TRP A 141 11.02 -19.58 12.93
N ARG A 142 11.48 -19.57 11.68
CA ARG A 142 10.83 -20.29 10.57
C ARG A 142 10.74 -21.80 10.80
N GLY A 143 11.68 -22.34 11.59
CA GLY A 143 11.70 -23.73 12.03
C GLY A 143 10.77 -24.06 13.21
N TRP A 144 9.98 -23.11 13.70
CA TRP A 144 9.05 -23.32 14.80
C TRP A 144 7.86 -24.20 14.36
N SER A 145 7.46 -25.11 15.24
CA SER A 145 6.23 -25.91 15.12
C SER A 145 5.53 -25.98 16.46
N ASP A 146 4.21 -26.11 16.45
CA ASP A 146 3.39 -26.18 17.66
C ASP A 146 3.66 -27.43 18.50
N THR A 147 4.05 -28.54 17.85
CA THR A 147 4.45 -29.80 18.50
C THR A 147 5.84 -29.78 19.14
N GLY A 148 6.60 -28.67 19.06
CA GLY A 148 7.98 -28.55 19.56
C GLY A 148 8.18 -28.63 21.08
N GLY A 149 7.15 -29.00 21.85
CA GLY A 149 7.22 -29.21 23.30
C GLY A 149 7.64 -27.97 24.08
N ARG A 150 8.65 -28.07 24.95
CA ARG A 150 9.16 -26.92 25.72
C ARG A 150 9.81 -25.86 24.83
N SER A 151 10.47 -26.29 23.74
CA SER A 151 11.19 -25.37 22.85
C SER A 151 10.25 -24.45 22.07
N SER A 152 9.03 -24.90 21.74
CA SER A 152 8.03 -24.07 21.07
C SER A 152 7.41 -23.03 22.01
N ARG A 153 7.28 -23.34 23.31
CA ARG A 153 6.72 -22.42 24.32
C ARG A 153 7.58 -21.20 24.56
N VAL A 154 8.90 -21.34 24.55
CA VAL A 154 9.84 -20.22 24.78
C VAL A 154 9.55 -19.03 23.87
N LEU A 155 9.32 -19.27 22.57
CA LEU A 155 8.97 -18.22 21.63
C LEU A 155 7.61 -17.59 21.96
N LEU A 156 6.61 -18.42 22.31
CA LEU A 156 5.28 -17.92 22.65
C LEU A 156 5.32 -17.03 23.90
N ASP A 157 6.06 -17.45 24.94
CA ASP A 157 6.26 -16.68 26.16
C ASP A 157 6.98 -15.35 25.86
N GLN A 158 7.96 -15.37 24.96
CA GLN A 158 8.61 -14.15 24.49
C GLN A 158 7.62 -13.24 23.74
N LEU A 159 6.81 -13.76 22.83
CA LEU A 159 5.78 -12.98 22.13
C LEU A 159 4.71 -12.43 23.10
N ASP A 160 4.36 -13.16 24.16
CA ASP A 160 3.46 -12.67 25.20
C ASP A 160 4.12 -11.53 26.00
N SER A 161 5.41 -11.61 26.29
CA SER A 161 6.17 -10.50 26.87
C SER A 161 6.25 -9.29 25.94
N LEU A 162 6.36 -9.51 24.62
CA LEU A 162 6.33 -8.43 23.61
C LEU A 162 5.01 -7.65 23.66
N VAL A 163 3.88 -8.33 23.92
CA VAL A 163 2.58 -7.66 24.13
C VAL A 163 2.66 -6.61 25.22
N ILE A 164 3.24 -6.97 26.38
CA ILE A 164 3.40 -6.08 27.53
C ILE A 164 4.33 -4.91 27.16
N THR A 165 5.47 -5.19 26.52
CA THR A 165 6.46 -4.18 26.14
C THR A 165 5.88 -3.13 25.19
N VAL A 166 5.15 -3.56 24.16
CA VAL A 166 4.54 -2.64 23.18
C VAL A 166 3.43 -1.82 23.83
N SER A 167 2.65 -2.39 24.75
CA SER A 167 1.69 -1.62 25.56
C SER A 167 2.39 -0.53 26.38
N GLY A 168 3.50 -0.88 27.05
CA GLY A 168 4.32 0.11 27.77
C GLY A 168 4.90 1.20 26.87
N SER A 169 5.20 0.88 25.60
CA SER A 169 5.60 1.86 24.60
C SER A 169 4.48 2.85 24.27
N PHE A 170 3.25 2.36 24.06
CA PHE A 170 2.07 3.22 23.86
C PHE A 170 1.81 4.15 25.05
N GLU A 171 1.86 3.60 26.27
CA GLU A 171 1.65 4.34 27.52
C GLU A 171 2.69 5.45 27.72
N ALA A 172 3.97 5.12 27.54
CA ALA A 172 5.08 6.06 27.66
C ALA A 172 5.12 7.10 26.52
N GLY A 173 4.44 6.85 25.40
CA GLY A 173 4.56 7.69 24.21
C GLY A 173 5.95 7.65 23.57
N SER A 174 6.75 6.62 23.88
CA SER A 174 8.14 6.46 23.44
C SER A 174 8.38 5.07 22.87
N ARG A 175 9.32 4.95 21.93
CA ARG A 175 9.79 3.69 21.36
C ARG A 175 10.78 2.93 22.25
N ASP A 176 11.35 3.59 23.26
CA ASP A 176 12.45 3.07 24.06
C ASP A 176 12.16 1.69 24.70
N PRO A 177 10.95 1.41 25.23
CA PRO A 177 10.64 0.08 25.77
C PRO A 177 10.83 -1.03 24.75
N LEU A 178 10.38 -0.81 23.50
CA LEU A 178 10.53 -1.80 22.43
C LEU A 178 11.97 -1.87 21.94
N GLU A 179 12.67 -0.75 21.78
CA GLU A 179 14.09 -0.77 21.37
C GLU A 179 14.97 -1.52 22.38
N HIS A 180 14.71 -1.35 23.67
CA HIS A 180 15.39 -2.09 24.73
C HIS A 180 15.09 -3.59 24.65
N TYR A 181 13.82 -3.95 24.48
CA TYR A 181 13.40 -5.34 24.31
C TYR A 181 14.03 -6.01 23.09
N CYS A 182 14.04 -5.34 21.93
CA CYS A 182 14.69 -5.84 20.72
C CYS A 182 16.20 -6.06 20.93
N SER A 183 16.88 -5.15 21.64
CA SER A 183 18.30 -5.29 21.98
C SER A 183 18.56 -6.52 22.87
N GLN A 184 17.72 -6.73 23.88
CA GLN A 184 17.81 -7.90 24.76
C GLN A 184 17.53 -9.20 23.99
N TRP A 185 16.49 -9.22 23.16
CA TRP A 185 16.16 -10.37 22.32
C TRP A 185 17.33 -10.78 21.43
N LEU A 186 17.93 -9.83 20.72
CA LEU A 186 19.08 -10.09 19.85
C LEU A 186 20.30 -10.61 20.64
N ALA A 187 20.53 -10.10 21.85
CA ALA A 187 21.61 -10.60 22.72
C ALA A 187 21.36 -12.04 23.19
N ASP A 188 20.13 -12.37 23.56
CA ASP A 188 19.76 -13.72 23.99
C ASP A 188 19.73 -14.71 22.83
N THR A 189 19.40 -14.24 21.64
CA THR A 189 19.46 -15.02 20.40
C THR A 189 20.84 -15.58 20.12
N ARG A 190 21.88 -14.74 20.19
CA ARG A 190 23.26 -15.20 20.00
C ARG A 190 23.64 -16.32 20.98
N LYS A 191 23.19 -16.21 22.23
CA LYS A 191 23.41 -17.27 23.25
C LYS A 191 22.64 -18.54 22.91
N ARG A 192 21.40 -18.43 22.42
CA ARG A 192 20.58 -19.58 21.99
C ARG A 192 21.24 -20.29 20.81
N ASP A 193 21.71 -19.56 19.80
CA ASP A 193 22.35 -20.13 18.62
C ASP A 193 23.61 -20.92 18.99
N ASP A 194 24.46 -20.36 19.84
CA ASP A 194 25.65 -21.05 20.36
C ASP A 194 25.29 -22.34 21.11
N GLN A 195 24.20 -22.33 21.88
CA GLN A 195 23.71 -23.52 22.60
C GLN A 195 23.16 -24.57 21.64
N VAL A 196 22.38 -24.16 20.64
CA VAL A 196 21.79 -25.05 19.63
C VAL A 196 22.89 -25.66 18.77
N ALA A 197 23.91 -24.90 18.37
CA ALA A 197 25.05 -25.40 17.62
C ALA A 197 25.80 -26.50 18.40
N ARG A 198 26.12 -26.26 19.68
CA ARG A 198 26.76 -27.27 20.56
C ARG A 198 25.87 -28.48 20.83
N LEU A 199 24.55 -28.32 20.85
CA LEU A 199 23.63 -29.45 20.99
C LEU A 199 23.61 -30.31 19.73
N ARG A 200 23.57 -29.67 18.55
CA ARG A 200 23.61 -30.31 17.24
C ARG A 200 24.90 -31.09 17.01
N GLU A 201 26.04 -30.50 17.36
CA GLU A 201 27.35 -31.19 17.25
C GLU A 201 27.38 -32.48 18.08
N ARG A 202 27.00 -32.41 19.37
CA ARG A 202 26.92 -33.58 20.25
C ARG A 202 25.90 -34.62 19.76
N LEU A 203 24.76 -34.16 19.22
CA LEU A 203 23.76 -35.03 18.64
C LEU A 203 24.32 -35.77 17.42
N LEU A 204 25.04 -35.07 16.54
CA LEU A 204 25.64 -35.66 15.34
C LEU A 204 26.64 -36.75 15.71
N GLU A 205 27.55 -36.47 16.64
CA GLU A 205 28.54 -37.46 17.12
C GLU A 205 27.85 -38.71 17.70
N THR A 206 26.82 -38.49 18.53
CA THR A 206 26.05 -39.58 19.15
C THR A 206 25.32 -40.43 18.10
N GLU A 207 24.66 -39.79 17.14
CA GLU A 207 23.89 -40.48 16.09
C GLU A 207 24.79 -41.14 15.04
N GLN A 208 25.95 -40.58 14.72
CA GLN A 208 26.95 -41.23 13.86
C GLN A 208 27.47 -42.52 14.52
N GLY A 209 27.82 -42.48 15.81
CA GLY A 209 28.21 -43.67 16.56
C GLY A 209 27.09 -44.71 16.61
N ALA A 210 25.86 -44.28 16.94
CA ALA A 210 24.71 -45.17 16.99
C ALA A 210 24.36 -45.77 15.61
N SER A 211 24.48 -44.99 14.54
CA SER A 211 24.24 -45.43 13.16
C SER A 211 25.18 -46.55 12.74
N ARG A 212 26.49 -46.38 12.98
CA ARG A 212 27.49 -47.42 12.72
C ARG A 212 27.18 -48.71 13.48
N GLN A 213 26.62 -48.60 14.68
CA GLN A 213 26.39 -49.74 15.56
C GLN A 213 25.13 -50.50 15.12
N ARG A 214 24.11 -49.75 14.67
CA ARG A 214 22.93 -50.32 14.02
C ARG A 214 23.31 -51.01 12.72
N LEU A 215 24.10 -50.37 11.86
CA LEU A 215 24.57 -50.95 10.61
C LEU A 215 25.31 -52.28 10.87
N SER A 216 26.29 -52.28 11.78
CA SER A 216 27.08 -53.49 12.04
C SER A 216 26.25 -54.66 12.58
N ASP A 217 25.24 -54.37 13.41
CA ASP A 217 24.28 -55.38 13.90
C ASP A 217 23.41 -55.92 12.75
N GLN A 218 22.82 -55.03 11.95
CA GLN A 218 21.91 -55.42 10.87
C GLN A 218 22.62 -56.18 9.74
N VAL A 219 23.82 -55.77 9.36
CA VAL A 219 24.65 -56.51 8.39
C VAL A 219 24.98 -57.91 8.90
N ALA A 220 25.39 -58.04 10.17
CA ALA A 220 25.68 -59.35 10.78
C ALA A 220 24.44 -60.26 10.79
N ARG A 221 23.28 -59.71 11.18
CA ARG A 221 22.00 -60.43 11.14
C ARG A 221 21.63 -60.84 9.72
N ALA A 222 21.79 -59.96 8.74
CA ALA A 222 21.46 -60.25 7.35
C ALA A 222 22.37 -61.33 6.74
N LEU A 223 23.66 -61.34 7.08
CA LEU A 223 24.60 -62.38 6.66
C LEU A 223 24.21 -63.74 7.24
N ILE A 224 23.93 -63.80 8.54
CA ILE A 224 23.49 -65.02 9.23
C ILE A 224 22.15 -65.50 8.65
N GLY A 225 21.16 -64.62 8.55
CA GLY A 225 19.84 -64.95 8.03
C GLY A 225 19.91 -65.53 6.62
N ARG A 226 20.68 -64.90 5.72
CA ARG A 226 20.94 -65.42 4.38
C ARG A 226 21.61 -66.80 4.40
N ALA A 227 22.61 -67.00 5.28
CA ALA A 227 23.34 -68.26 5.37
C ALA A 227 22.47 -69.41 5.91
N LEU A 228 21.57 -69.13 6.85
CA LEU A 228 20.72 -70.12 7.52
C LEU A 228 19.38 -70.38 6.83
N THR A 229 18.93 -69.50 5.93
CA THR A 229 17.63 -69.63 5.25
C THR A 229 17.51 -70.96 4.50
N GLY A 230 16.47 -71.73 4.82
CA GLY A 230 16.18 -73.03 4.21
C GLY A 230 17.13 -74.16 4.62
N ARG A 231 17.94 -73.97 5.67
CA ARG A 231 18.93 -74.96 6.15
C ARG A 231 18.41 -75.78 7.32
N GLN A 232 18.90 -77.01 7.39
CA GLN A 232 18.71 -77.93 8.51
C GLN A 232 20.09 -78.17 9.14
N LEU A 233 20.28 -77.77 10.39
CA LEU A 233 21.60 -77.77 11.04
C LEU A 233 21.52 -78.37 12.45
N PRO A 234 22.64 -78.92 12.96
CA PRO A 234 22.74 -79.35 14.36
C PRO A 234 22.55 -78.19 15.34
N PRO A 235 21.78 -78.36 16.44
CA PRO A 235 21.47 -77.28 17.38
C PRO A 235 22.71 -76.58 17.95
N ALA A 236 23.80 -77.31 18.18
CA ALA A 236 25.07 -76.74 18.65
C ALA A 236 25.66 -75.71 17.67
N ILE A 237 25.62 -76.00 16.37
CA ILE A 237 26.12 -75.09 15.32
C ILE A 237 25.19 -73.89 15.19
N THR A 238 23.88 -74.12 15.12
CA THR A 238 22.88 -73.04 15.00
C THR A 238 22.97 -72.08 16.18
N ARG A 239 23.03 -72.60 17.42
CA ARG A 239 23.19 -71.80 18.63
C ARG A 239 24.45 -70.95 18.55
N PHE A 240 25.61 -71.56 18.30
CA PHE A 240 26.87 -70.83 18.18
C PHE A 240 26.83 -69.72 17.13
N ILE A 241 26.25 -69.98 15.95
CA ILE A 241 26.13 -68.97 14.89
C ILE A 241 25.29 -67.77 15.38
N LEU A 242 24.11 -68.04 15.96
CA LEU A 242 23.17 -67.00 16.38
C LEU A 242 23.64 -66.20 17.60
N THR A 243 24.34 -66.85 18.55
CA THR A 243 24.74 -66.21 19.82
C THR A 243 26.16 -65.64 19.78
N ASP A 244 27.12 -66.44 19.34
CA ASP A 244 28.54 -66.17 19.53
C ASP A 244 29.18 -65.64 18.24
N TRP A 245 28.95 -66.32 17.12
CA TRP A 245 29.48 -65.88 15.83
C TRP A 245 28.86 -64.56 15.36
N HIS A 246 27.61 -64.28 15.76
CA HIS A 246 26.99 -62.97 15.57
C HIS A 246 27.84 -61.83 16.15
N LYS A 247 28.46 -62.02 17.33
CA LYS A 247 29.32 -60.99 17.96
C LYS A 247 30.57 -60.73 17.11
N VAL A 248 31.19 -61.79 16.59
CA VAL A 248 32.36 -61.70 15.70
C VAL A 248 32.00 -60.96 14.42
N LEU A 249 30.90 -61.34 13.76
CA LEU A 249 30.45 -60.69 12.53
C LEU A 249 30.14 -59.20 12.77
N LYS A 250 29.38 -58.88 13.82
CA LYS A 250 29.08 -57.49 14.18
C LYS A 250 30.34 -56.67 14.43
N GLN A 251 31.28 -57.18 15.23
CA GLN A 251 32.51 -56.48 15.55
C GLN A 251 33.41 -56.30 14.32
N SER A 252 33.46 -57.30 13.42
CA SER A 252 34.24 -57.23 12.18
C SER A 252 33.75 -56.11 11.24
N VAL A 253 32.44 -55.87 11.18
CA VAL A 253 31.86 -54.76 10.40
C VAL A 253 32.13 -53.42 11.10
N TRP A 254 32.01 -53.37 12.42
CA TRP A 254 32.19 -52.15 13.20
C TRP A 254 33.64 -51.61 13.19
N ALA A 255 34.65 -52.48 13.30
CA ALA A 255 36.03 -52.06 13.51
C ALA A 255 36.73 -51.53 12.23
N GLU A 256 36.57 -52.24 11.11
CA GLU A 256 37.32 -51.98 9.87
C GLU A 256 36.40 -51.90 8.62
N GLY A 257 35.07 -51.95 8.81
CA GLY A 257 34.10 -51.97 7.72
C GLY A 257 33.90 -53.34 7.08
N ALA A 258 32.87 -53.45 6.23
CA ALA A 258 32.49 -54.70 5.56
C ALA A 258 33.53 -55.19 4.52
N ASP A 259 34.46 -54.34 4.08
CA ASP A 259 35.53 -54.71 3.14
C ASP A 259 36.78 -55.30 3.83
N SER A 260 36.81 -55.27 5.17
CA SER A 260 37.95 -55.69 5.97
C SER A 260 38.30 -57.16 5.76
N GLU A 261 39.60 -57.48 5.92
CA GLU A 261 40.07 -58.86 5.85
C GLU A 261 39.44 -59.72 6.95
N VAL A 262 39.31 -59.17 8.16
CA VAL A 262 38.66 -59.85 9.29
C VAL A 262 37.21 -60.16 8.97
N HIS A 263 36.46 -59.22 8.39
CA HIS A 263 35.07 -59.46 7.98
C HIS A 263 34.96 -60.53 6.89
N ARG A 264 35.82 -60.47 5.87
CA ARG A 264 35.84 -61.48 4.80
C ARG A 264 36.13 -62.88 5.36
N HIS A 265 37.07 -63.00 6.28
CA HIS A 265 37.35 -64.27 6.97
C HIS A 265 36.20 -64.71 7.87
N ALA A 266 35.59 -63.80 8.63
CA ALA A 266 34.45 -64.11 9.50
C ALA A 266 33.24 -64.61 8.71
N ASN A 267 32.93 -63.96 7.59
CA ASN A 267 31.87 -64.37 6.67
C ASN A 267 32.20 -65.71 5.99
N LYS A 268 33.46 -65.94 5.61
CA LYS A 268 33.87 -67.24 5.04
C LYS A 268 33.72 -68.39 6.04
N LEU A 269 34.04 -68.15 7.30
CA LEU A 269 33.87 -69.14 8.37
C LEU A 269 32.40 -69.36 8.72
N LEU A 270 31.54 -68.34 8.60
CA LEU A 270 30.08 -68.54 8.65
C LEU A 270 29.62 -69.53 7.57
N GLU A 271 30.07 -69.37 6.33
CA GLU A 271 29.78 -70.32 5.25
C GLU A 271 30.30 -71.73 5.57
N TRP A 272 31.49 -71.85 6.17
CA TRP A 272 32.06 -73.14 6.56
C TRP A 272 31.28 -73.82 7.68
N LEU A 273 30.87 -73.07 8.70
CA LEU A 273 30.05 -73.58 9.80
C LEU A 273 28.72 -74.14 9.28
N VAL A 274 28.05 -73.41 8.38
CA VAL A 274 26.82 -73.88 7.72
C VAL A 274 27.10 -75.09 6.83
N TRP A 275 28.16 -75.05 6.01
CA TRP A 275 28.50 -76.13 5.08
C TRP A 275 28.83 -77.45 5.80
N VAL A 276 29.60 -77.39 6.89
CA VAL A 276 29.93 -78.56 7.71
C VAL A 276 28.70 -79.07 8.46
N GLY A 277 27.83 -78.19 8.93
CA GLY A 277 26.61 -78.56 9.64
C GLY A 277 25.52 -79.19 8.77
N ASP A 278 25.37 -78.78 7.50
CA ASP A 278 24.31 -79.23 6.60
C ASP A 278 24.76 -80.45 5.75
N PRO A 279 24.22 -81.67 5.98
CA PRO A 279 24.58 -82.85 5.18
C PRO A 279 24.29 -82.73 3.69
N GLN A 280 23.27 -81.96 3.30
CA GLN A 280 22.93 -81.78 1.89
C GLN A 280 24.04 -81.01 1.14
N LEU A 281 24.83 -80.22 1.85
CA LEU A 281 25.93 -79.44 1.30
C LEU A 281 27.27 -80.19 1.31
N SER A 282 27.59 -80.91 2.39
CA SER A 282 28.93 -81.45 2.63
C SER A 282 29.11 -82.93 2.31
N ASP A 283 28.05 -83.76 2.35
CA ASP A 283 28.22 -85.22 2.22
C ASP A 283 28.68 -85.67 0.82
N ARG A 284 28.56 -84.80 -0.18
CA ARG A 284 29.08 -85.04 -1.54
C ARG A 284 30.61 -85.00 -1.62
N ASP A 285 31.29 -84.45 -0.61
CA ASP A 285 32.75 -84.26 -0.59
C ASP A 285 33.33 -84.53 0.80
N ARG A 286 33.43 -85.83 1.15
CA ARG A 286 33.94 -86.27 2.46
C ARG A 286 35.40 -85.89 2.73
N ASN A 287 36.24 -85.84 1.69
CA ASN A 287 37.64 -85.44 1.85
C ASN A 287 37.73 -83.96 2.25
N ARG A 288 36.95 -83.10 1.59
CA ARG A 288 36.87 -81.70 1.99
C ARG A 288 36.24 -81.53 3.37
N LEU A 289 35.25 -82.35 3.74
CA LEU A 289 34.65 -82.32 5.08
C LEU A 289 35.70 -82.60 6.17
N TYR A 290 36.58 -83.57 5.94
CA TYR A 290 37.69 -83.85 6.83
C TYR A 290 38.65 -82.65 6.94
N HIS A 291 39.13 -82.11 5.82
CA HIS A 291 40.09 -81.01 5.83
C HIS A 291 39.52 -79.71 6.40
N VAL A 292 38.27 -79.37 6.08
CA VAL A 292 37.61 -78.19 6.66
C VAL A 292 37.36 -78.41 8.14
N GLY A 293 36.86 -79.58 8.54
CA GLY A 293 36.57 -79.92 9.93
C GLY A 293 37.81 -79.90 10.83
N GLU A 294 38.96 -80.38 10.34
CA GLU A 294 40.25 -80.32 11.06
C GLU A 294 40.66 -78.87 11.36
N GLN A 295 40.53 -77.97 10.38
CA GLN A 295 41.03 -76.60 10.48
C GLN A 295 40.03 -75.62 11.08
N LEU A 296 38.74 -75.96 11.14
CA LEU A 296 37.67 -75.02 11.47
C LEU A 296 37.85 -74.42 12.87
N GLY A 297 38.12 -75.25 13.88
CA GLY A 297 38.28 -74.78 15.25
C GLY A 297 39.42 -73.77 15.42
N ASP A 298 40.57 -74.04 14.80
CA ASP A 298 41.74 -73.16 14.87
C ASP A 298 41.48 -71.82 14.16
N ARG A 299 40.87 -71.85 12.97
CA ARG A 299 40.54 -70.63 12.23
C ARG A 299 39.45 -69.81 12.92
N VAL A 300 38.47 -70.47 13.53
CA VAL A 300 37.43 -69.81 14.34
C VAL A 300 38.06 -69.10 15.53
N ARG A 301 39.00 -69.72 16.25
CA ARG A 301 39.75 -69.07 17.34
C ARG A 301 40.56 -67.87 16.85
N GLU A 302 41.28 -68.02 15.73
CA GLU A 302 42.08 -66.95 15.15
C GLU A 302 41.22 -65.71 14.83
N VAL A 303 40.13 -65.89 14.07
CA VAL A 303 39.25 -64.79 13.67
C VAL A 303 38.50 -64.20 14.87
N TRP A 304 38.10 -65.04 15.83
CA TRP A 304 37.48 -64.57 17.07
C TRP A 304 38.40 -63.61 17.82
N THR A 305 39.65 -64.01 18.08
CA THR A 305 40.62 -63.18 18.80
C THR A 305 40.97 -61.92 18.02
N ARG A 306 41.11 -62.00 16.69
CA ARG A 306 41.33 -60.81 15.85
C ARG A 306 40.16 -59.82 15.92
N ALA A 307 38.92 -60.30 15.94
CA ALA A 307 37.74 -59.44 15.96
C ALA A 307 37.45 -58.86 17.35
N LEU A 308 37.41 -59.71 18.38
CA LEU A 308 36.92 -59.35 19.72
C LEU A 308 38.03 -59.06 20.74
N GLY A 309 39.28 -59.46 20.45
CA GLY A 309 40.41 -59.27 21.38
C GLY A 309 40.40 -60.19 22.60
N GLU A 310 39.50 -61.17 22.66
CA GLU A 310 39.36 -62.13 23.76
C GLU A 310 39.42 -63.59 23.28
N GLY A 311 39.36 -64.54 24.22
CA GLY A 311 39.32 -65.98 23.92
C GLY A 311 37.94 -66.45 23.46
N ALA A 312 37.91 -67.42 22.54
CA ALA A 312 36.65 -68.01 22.05
C ALA A 312 35.96 -68.88 23.11
N PRO A 313 34.63 -69.07 23.05
CA PRO A 313 33.89 -69.89 24.00
C PRO A 313 34.21 -71.38 23.80
N GLU A 314 35.18 -71.89 24.56
CA GLU A 314 35.71 -73.25 24.41
C GLU A 314 34.65 -74.35 24.54
N GLN A 315 33.63 -74.16 25.38
CA GLN A 315 32.53 -75.13 25.50
C GLN A 315 31.73 -75.25 24.20
N ALA A 316 31.38 -74.13 23.57
CA ALA A 316 30.63 -74.13 22.31
C ALA A 316 31.49 -74.71 21.16
N LEU A 317 32.79 -74.41 21.14
CA LEU A 317 33.72 -75.00 20.18
C LEU A 317 33.85 -76.52 20.36
N HIS A 318 33.86 -77.00 21.60
CA HIS A 318 33.90 -78.44 21.88
C HIS A 318 32.64 -79.16 21.38
N GLU A 319 31.46 -78.57 21.58
CA GLU A 319 30.19 -79.10 21.05
C GLU A 319 30.17 -79.12 19.53
N ILE A 320 30.64 -78.05 18.87
CA ILE A 320 30.81 -78.02 17.41
C ILE A 320 31.77 -79.13 16.97
N GLN A 321 32.93 -79.27 17.63
CA GLN A 321 33.90 -80.30 17.29
C GLN A 321 33.31 -81.72 17.43
N ALA A 322 32.50 -81.98 18.44
CA ALA A 322 31.80 -83.26 18.60
C ALA A 322 30.88 -83.56 17.41
N VAL A 323 30.13 -82.56 16.94
CA VAL A 323 29.29 -82.66 15.73
C VAL A 323 30.15 -82.96 14.50
N ILE A 324 31.27 -82.27 14.31
CA ILE A 324 32.18 -82.48 13.17
C ILE A 324 32.75 -83.90 13.17
N VAL A 325 33.21 -84.38 14.33
CA VAL A 325 33.76 -85.73 14.48
C VAL A 325 32.71 -86.80 14.17
N ALA A 326 31.47 -86.64 14.66
CA ALA A 326 30.37 -87.54 14.34
C ALA A 326 30.10 -87.58 12.82
N ARG A 327 30.03 -86.40 12.19
CA ARG A 327 29.86 -86.27 10.72
C ARG A 327 30.99 -86.95 9.93
N ILE A 328 32.25 -86.76 10.33
CA ILE A 328 33.42 -87.40 9.68
C ILE A 328 33.37 -88.93 9.81
N ARG A 329 32.84 -89.45 10.93
CA ARG A 329 32.62 -90.90 11.13
C ARG A 329 31.46 -91.45 10.30
N GLY A 330 30.72 -90.60 9.60
CA GLY A 330 29.55 -90.96 8.81
C GLY A 330 28.25 -91.03 9.62
N GLU A 331 28.25 -90.52 10.85
CA GLU A 331 27.05 -90.38 11.67
C GLU A 331 26.29 -89.11 11.25
N THR A 332 24.96 -89.19 11.16
CA THR A 332 24.10 -88.02 10.95
C THR A 332 23.61 -87.49 12.31
N PRO A 333 24.09 -86.33 12.78
CA PRO A 333 23.62 -85.70 14.00
C PRO A 333 22.15 -85.27 13.84
N GLU A 334 21.49 -85.02 14.97
CA GLU A 334 20.15 -84.44 14.99
C GLU A 334 20.14 -83.08 14.28
N LEU A 335 19.17 -82.88 13.39
CA LEU A 335 19.04 -81.67 12.58
C LEU A 335 17.72 -80.98 12.90
N GLU A 336 17.81 -79.66 13.09
CA GLU A 336 16.66 -78.80 13.28
C GLU A 336 16.68 -77.65 12.26
N PRO A 337 15.52 -77.04 11.96
CA PRO A 337 15.47 -75.87 11.10
C PRO A 337 16.36 -74.77 11.68
N ALA A 338 17.34 -74.31 10.92
CA ALA A 338 18.33 -73.36 11.41
C ALA A 338 17.71 -71.99 11.75
N LEU A 339 16.60 -71.64 11.08
CA LEU A 339 15.72 -70.54 11.44
C LEU A 339 14.33 -71.11 11.72
N SER A 340 13.94 -71.14 12.99
CA SER A 340 12.57 -71.49 13.39
C SER A 340 11.64 -70.29 13.17
N PRO A 341 10.38 -70.49 12.75
CA PRO A 341 9.36 -69.44 12.74
C PRO A 341 9.13 -68.80 14.11
N ASP A 342 9.39 -69.55 15.19
CA ASP A 342 9.23 -69.11 16.58
C ASP A 342 10.51 -68.45 17.15
N SER A 343 11.53 -68.21 16.30
CA SER A 343 12.78 -67.57 16.72
C SER A 343 12.62 -66.05 16.83
N ASP A 344 13.19 -65.45 17.88
CA ASP A 344 13.32 -63.99 18.03
C ASP A 344 14.31 -63.34 17.02
N PHE A 345 14.92 -64.14 16.14
CA PHE A 345 15.89 -63.67 15.16
C PHE A 345 15.21 -63.10 13.92
N SER A 346 15.16 -61.77 13.82
CA SER A 346 14.77 -61.06 12.60
C SER A 346 15.99 -60.59 11.79
N TRP A 347 15.83 -60.59 10.47
CA TRP A 347 16.83 -60.10 9.53
C TRP A 347 16.16 -59.58 8.25
N ASP A 348 16.85 -58.67 7.55
CA ASP A 348 16.44 -58.17 6.24
C ASP A 348 17.65 -58.17 5.29
N SER A 349 17.48 -58.80 4.12
CA SER A 349 18.49 -58.88 3.07
C SER A 349 18.92 -57.53 2.49
N SER A 350 18.09 -56.49 2.64
CA SER A 350 18.37 -55.14 2.13
C SER A 350 19.66 -54.55 2.72
N TRP A 351 20.00 -54.88 3.98
CA TRP A 351 21.23 -54.45 4.65
C TRP A 351 22.51 -55.02 4.05
N LEU A 352 22.42 -56.05 3.18
CA LEU A 352 23.57 -56.55 2.44
C LEU A 352 23.87 -55.72 1.19
N VAL A 353 22.94 -54.87 0.77
CA VAL A 353 23.07 -53.97 -0.37
C VAL A 353 23.40 -52.58 0.15
N ASN A 354 24.66 -52.18 0.04
CA ASN A 354 25.08 -50.83 0.37
C ASN A 354 24.87 -49.92 -0.85
N GLU A 355 23.70 -49.31 -0.96
CA GLU A 355 23.49 -48.20 -1.90
C GLU A 355 23.90 -46.90 -1.21
N SER A 356 25.10 -46.42 -1.54
CA SER A 356 25.55 -45.11 -1.10
C SER A 356 24.63 -44.03 -1.66
N VAL A 357 24.14 -43.15 -0.80
CA VAL A 357 23.38 -41.97 -1.22
C VAL A 357 24.27 -41.07 -2.08
N PRO A 358 23.85 -40.67 -3.30
CA PRO A 358 24.63 -39.77 -4.15
C PRO A 358 24.87 -38.42 -3.47
N ALA A 359 26.12 -37.96 -3.46
CA ALA A 359 26.50 -36.71 -2.82
C ALA A 359 25.91 -35.49 -3.54
N ASP A 360 25.82 -35.55 -4.87
CA ASP A 360 25.23 -34.52 -5.72
C ASP A 360 23.73 -34.30 -5.47
N GLU A 361 23.00 -35.35 -5.09
CA GLU A 361 21.58 -35.24 -4.72
C GLU A 361 21.38 -34.76 -3.27
N SER A 362 22.26 -35.15 -2.34
CA SER A 362 22.07 -34.93 -0.90
C SER A 362 22.68 -33.63 -0.37
N GLU A 363 23.88 -33.26 -0.81
CA GLU A 363 24.59 -32.06 -0.34
C GLU A 363 23.77 -30.77 -0.45
N PRO A 364 23.00 -30.52 -1.54
CA PRO A 364 22.18 -29.31 -1.63
C PRO A 364 21.07 -29.25 -0.59
N LEU A 365 20.59 -30.39 -0.09
CA LEU A 365 19.43 -30.50 0.80
C LEU A 365 19.81 -30.47 2.28
N VAL A 366 21.05 -30.84 2.61
CA VAL A 366 21.58 -30.75 3.98
C VAL A 366 21.60 -29.29 4.42
N GLY A 367 21.09 -29.03 5.63
CA GLY A 367 20.97 -27.69 6.17
C GLY A 367 19.73 -26.92 5.70
N GLN A 368 18.82 -27.57 4.96
CA GLN A 368 17.56 -26.95 4.55
C GLN A 368 16.39 -27.28 5.49
N TRP A 369 15.40 -26.38 5.47
CA TRP A 369 14.13 -26.55 6.16
C TRP A 369 13.11 -27.20 5.24
N PHE A 370 12.33 -28.13 5.81
CA PHE A 370 11.22 -28.79 5.14
C PHE A 370 9.92 -28.62 5.95
N VAL A 371 8.81 -28.66 5.24
CA VAL A 371 7.45 -28.61 5.79
C VAL A 371 6.64 -29.82 5.38
N GLU A 372 6.00 -30.41 6.37
CA GLU A 372 4.95 -31.41 6.23
C GLU A 372 3.60 -30.78 6.60
N GLY A 373 2.52 -31.18 5.92
CA GLY A 373 1.17 -30.67 6.18
C GLY A 373 0.91 -29.27 5.61
N GLU A 374 -0.21 -28.66 6.01
CA GLU A 374 -0.70 -27.39 5.47
C GLU A 374 -1.30 -26.47 6.54
N GLY A 375 -1.09 -25.15 6.37
CA GLY A 375 -1.70 -24.12 7.19
C GLY A 375 -1.29 -24.21 8.66
N ALA A 376 -2.28 -24.37 9.55
CA ALA A 376 -2.04 -24.44 10.99
C ALA A 376 -1.49 -25.81 11.46
N ARG A 377 -1.53 -26.84 10.61
CA ARG A 377 -1.01 -28.18 10.92
C ARG A 377 0.41 -28.39 10.42
N GLU A 378 1.05 -27.35 9.87
CA GLU A 378 2.40 -27.45 9.32
C GLU A 378 3.41 -27.85 10.40
N GLN A 379 4.23 -28.85 10.08
CA GLN A 379 5.34 -29.29 10.93
C GLN A 379 6.65 -29.03 10.19
N ARG A 380 7.59 -28.41 10.91
CA ARG A 380 8.91 -28.02 10.39
C ARG A 380 9.95 -29.07 10.77
N ARG A 381 10.70 -29.52 9.79
CA ARG A 381 11.82 -30.46 9.98
C ARG A 381 13.07 -29.86 9.35
N PHE A 382 14.17 -29.86 10.09
CA PHE A 382 15.48 -29.43 9.60
C PHE A 382 16.29 -30.64 9.19
N PHE A 383 16.68 -30.71 7.92
CA PHE A 383 17.59 -31.73 7.43
C PHE A 383 18.96 -31.41 8.02
N PHE A 384 19.27 -31.98 9.18
CA PHE A 384 20.46 -31.61 9.91
C PHE A 384 21.72 -32.25 9.32
N ALA A 385 21.67 -33.55 9.08
CA ALA A 385 22.79 -34.31 8.52
C ALA A 385 22.29 -35.57 7.82
N LEU A 386 23.10 -36.09 6.89
CA LEU A 386 22.95 -37.43 6.34
C LEU A 386 23.92 -38.35 7.09
N LEU A 387 23.43 -39.48 7.58
CA LEU A 387 24.26 -40.51 8.21
C LEU A 387 24.75 -41.46 7.11
N PRO A 388 26.03 -41.40 6.70
CA PRO A 388 26.50 -42.10 5.50
C PRO A 388 26.46 -43.62 5.66
N ASP A 389 26.64 -44.11 6.88
CA ASP A 389 26.67 -45.53 7.19
C ASP A 389 25.30 -46.21 7.02
N SER A 390 24.21 -45.53 7.37
CA SER A 390 22.84 -46.07 7.27
C SER A 390 22.04 -45.52 6.10
N GLY A 391 22.52 -44.46 5.44
CA GLY A 391 21.75 -43.75 4.41
C GLY A 391 20.51 -43.05 4.97
N GLU A 392 20.52 -42.66 6.24
CA GLU A 392 19.39 -42.02 6.92
C GLU A 392 19.57 -40.50 7.05
N VAL A 393 18.50 -39.76 6.82
CA VAL A 393 18.38 -38.35 7.14
C VAL A 393 18.14 -38.19 8.63
N LEU A 394 19.00 -37.41 9.30
CA LEU A 394 18.83 -37.00 10.69
C LEU A 394 18.02 -35.70 10.75
N TRP A 395 16.81 -35.79 11.28
CA TRP A 395 15.91 -34.65 11.43
C TRP A 395 16.06 -33.98 12.80
N THR A 396 16.10 -32.65 12.80
CA THR A 396 16.02 -31.86 14.04
C THR A 396 14.95 -30.76 13.94
N ASN A 397 14.54 -30.23 15.09
CA ASN A 397 13.72 -29.01 15.14
C ASN A 397 14.61 -27.75 15.20
N GLY A 398 13.98 -26.57 15.32
CA GLY A 398 14.67 -25.27 15.40
C GLY A 398 15.61 -25.13 16.60
N ALA A 399 15.34 -25.87 17.67
CA ALA A 399 16.15 -25.88 18.88
C ALA A 399 17.25 -26.97 18.87
N GLY A 400 17.46 -27.67 17.76
CA GLY A 400 18.47 -28.73 17.64
C GLY A 400 18.11 -30.05 18.31
N VAL A 401 16.85 -30.23 18.71
CA VAL A 401 16.36 -31.50 19.27
C VAL A 401 16.08 -32.48 18.14
N LYS A 402 16.50 -33.75 18.30
CA LYS A 402 16.21 -34.83 17.36
C LYS A 402 14.70 -35.05 17.22
N LEU A 403 14.22 -35.06 15.97
CA LEU A 403 12.86 -35.43 15.62
C LEU A 403 12.77 -36.91 15.22
N GLY A 404 13.80 -37.43 14.54
CA GLY A 404 13.81 -38.80 14.08
C GLY A 404 14.91 -39.06 13.05
N LEU A 405 14.90 -40.29 12.53
CA LEU A 405 15.71 -40.73 11.42
C LEU A 405 14.76 -41.16 10.31
N GLN A 406 15.14 -40.94 9.05
CA GLN A 406 14.34 -41.33 7.90
C GLN A 406 15.26 -41.89 6.82
N PRO A 407 15.03 -43.11 6.30
CA PRO A 407 15.78 -43.64 5.17
C PRO A 407 15.70 -42.71 3.95
N TRP A 408 16.81 -42.58 3.22
CA TRP A 408 16.90 -41.70 2.05
C TRP A 408 15.79 -41.96 1.00
N LYS A 409 15.47 -43.22 0.74
CA LYS A 409 14.40 -43.61 -0.21
C LYS A 409 13.01 -43.13 0.24
N GLU A 410 12.72 -43.18 1.53
CA GLU A 410 11.46 -42.69 2.08
C GLU A 410 11.38 -41.16 1.98
N PHE A 411 12.48 -40.47 2.28
CA PHE A 411 12.59 -39.03 2.09
C PHE A 411 12.34 -38.62 0.63
N GLN A 412 12.96 -39.31 -0.34
CA GLN A 412 12.73 -39.07 -1.76
C GLN A 412 11.26 -39.31 -2.16
N ALA A 413 10.63 -40.37 -1.65
CA ALA A 413 9.23 -40.69 -1.92
C ALA A 413 8.28 -39.62 -1.34
N GLU A 414 8.53 -39.14 -0.13
CA GLU A 414 7.76 -38.04 0.48
C GLU A 414 7.93 -36.72 -0.26
N LEU A 415 9.14 -36.41 -0.72
CA LEU A 415 9.41 -35.22 -1.52
C LEU A 415 8.72 -35.29 -2.89
N ALA A 416 8.77 -36.45 -3.55
CA ALA A 416 8.15 -36.65 -4.86
C ALA A 416 6.61 -36.66 -4.79
N SER A 417 6.03 -37.19 -3.72
CA SER A 417 4.57 -37.19 -3.49
C SER A 417 4.05 -35.84 -2.99
N GLY A 418 4.93 -34.93 -2.58
CA GLY A 418 4.58 -33.62 -2.01
C GLY A 418 4.13 -33.67 -0.55
N GLY A 419 4.23 -34.82 0.12
CA GLY A 419 3.99 -34.95 1.56
C GLY A 419 4.99 -34.14 2.39
N LEU A 420 6.21 -33.99 1.89
CA LEU A 420 7.26 -33.13 2.43
C LEU A 420 7.70 -32.13 1.35
N ARG A 421 7.83 -30.84 1.71
CA ARG A 421 8.17 -29.76 0.77
C ARG A 421 9.30 -28.90 1.32
N PRO A 422 10.22 -28.38 0.50
CA PRO A 422 11.22 -27.43 0.97
C PRO A 422 10.53 -26.13 1.42
N LEU A 423 11.00 -25.56 2.52
CA LEU A 423 10.50 -24.27 3.01
C LEU A 423 11.13 -23.15 2.17
N PRO A 424 10.35 -22.32 1.45
CA PRO A 424 10.89 -21.31 0.54
C PRO A 424 11.77 -20.30 1.27
N GLU A 425 12.90 -19.91 0.67
CA GLU A 425 13.83 -18.90 1.23
C GLU A 425 13.11 -17.62 1.66
N PRO A 426 13.40 -17.09 2.85
CA PRO A 426 12.67 -15.97 3.38
C PRO A 426 13.24 -14.66 2.85
N THR A 427 12.38 -13.65 2.74
CA THR A 427 12.82 -12.29 2.42
C THR A 427 13.00 -11.48 3.70
N ALA A 428 14.20 -10.96 3.93
CA ALA A 428 14.53 -10.09 5.07
C ALA A 428 13.53 -8.92 5.14
N PHE A 429 13.09 -8.54 6.34
CA PHE A 429 12.27 -7.37 6.57
C PHE A 429 12.91 -6.11 5.97
N GLY A 430 14.22 -5.91 6.17
CA GLY A 430 14.96 -4.78 5.60
C GLY A 430 14.86 -4.71 4.06
N GLN A 431 14.91 -5.87 3.41
CA GLN A 431 14.73 -5.99 1.96
C GLN A 431 13.28 -5.69 1.55
N VAL A 432 12.30 -6.29 2.24
CA VAL A 432 10.87 -6.04 1.99
C VAL A 432 10.53 -4.56 2.14
N LEU A 433 11.07 -3.90 3.16
CA LEU A 433 10.93 -2.46 3.39
C LEU A 433 11.46 -1.66 2.19
N ALA A 434 12.68 -1.95 1.75
CA ALA A 434 13.32 -1.23 0.64
C ALA A 434 12.55 -1.38 -0.68
N GLU A 435 12.16 -2.62 -1.02
CA GLU A 435 11.41 -2.94 -2.25
C GLU A 435 9.99 -2.36 -2.21
N THR A 436 9.29 -2.48 -1.08
CA THR A 436 7.95 -1.92 -0.90
C THR A 436 7.98 -0.40 -1.06
N LEU A 437 8.95 0.27 -0.41
CA LEU A 437 9.11 1.73 -0.53
C LEU A 437 9.51 2.16 -1.94
N GLU A 438 10.26 1.35 -2.68
CA GLU A 438 10.57 1.63 -4.07
C GLU A 438 9.30 1.70 -4.93
N VAL A 439 8.46 0.67 -4.83
CA VAL A 439 7.20 0.58 -5.58
C VAL A 439 6.27 1.73 -5.18
N LEU A 440 6.08 1.96 -3.88
CA LEU A 440 5.19 3.02 -3.39
C LEU A 440 5.70 4.42 -3.74
N SER A 441 7.02 4.66 -3.72
CA SER A 441 7.60 5.94 -4.11
C SER A 441 7.40 6.23 -5.60
N LYS A 442 7.53 5.21 -6.48
CA LYS A 442 7.22 5.33 -7.91
C LYS A 442 5.75 5.66 -8.15
N VAL A 443 4.84 4.98 -7.45
CA VAL A 443 3.39 5.27 -7.52
C VAL A 443 3.10 6.70 -7.04
N CYS A 444 3.69 7.11 -5.91
CA CYS A 444 3.53 8.45 -5.37
C CYS A 444 4.02 9.53 -6.36
N ALA A 445 5.20 9.35 -6.96
CA ALA A 445 5.74 10.26 -7.97
C ALA A 445 4.80 10.40 -9.17
N LYS A 446 4.28 9.29 -9.69
CA LYS A 446 3.32 9.30 -10.80
C LYS A 446 2.01 10.01 -10.43
N GLN A 447 1.49 9.78 -9.21
CA GLN A 447 0.29 10.46 -8.72
C GLN A 447 0.50 11.97 -8.56
N LEU A 448 1.67 12.39 -8.06
CA LEU A 448 2.03 13.80 -7.94
C LEU A 448 2.05 14.49 -9.31
N GLU A 449 2.73 13.89 -10.28
CA GLU A 449 2.78 14.40 -11.66
C GLU A 449 1.37 14.51 -12.28
N GLN A 450 0.52 13.49 -12.10
CA GLN A 450 -0.86 13.50 -12.57
C GLN A 450 -1.69 14.63 -11.93
N ARG A 451 -1.54 14.84 -10.62
CA ARG A 451 -2.24 15.92 -9.91
C ARG A 451 -1.73 17.30 -10.33
N GLU A 452 -0.43 17.46 -10.52
CA GLU A 452 0.14 18.71 -11.02
C GLU A 452 -0.34 19.04 -12.43
N LYS A 453 -0.38 18.05 -13.32
CA LYS A 453 -0.93 18.21 -14.67
C LYS A 453 -2.41 18.58 -14.63
N ALA A 454 -3.22 17.86 -13.84
CA ALA A 454 -4.64 18.16 -13.66
C ALA A 454 -4.86 19.55 -13.06
N ALA A 455 -4.05 19.98 -12.09
CA ALA A 455 -4.12 21.32 -11.51
C ALA A 455 -3.76 22.41 -12.52
N LYS A 456 -2.73 22.19 -13.35
CA LYS A 456 -2.36 23.11 -14.45
C LYS A 456 -3.50 23.22 -15.47
N GLU A 457 -4.07 22.09 -15.89
CA GLU A 457 -5.21 22.08 -16.82
C GLU A 457 -6.45 22.75 -16.23
N ALA A 458 -6.76 22.51 -14.95
CA ALA A 458 -7.88 23.16 -14.25
C ALA A 458 -7.68 24.67 -14.13
N ARG A 459 -6.46 25.13 -13.80
CA ARG A 459 -6.13 26.56 -13.77
C ARG A 459 -6.26 27.20 -15.16
N ALA A 460 -5.75 26.53 -16.20
CA ALA A 460 -5.87 27.02 -17.57
C ALA A 460 -7.34 27.11 -18.02
N ARG A 461 -8.17 26.10 -17.70
CA ARG A 461 -9.61 26.12 -17.96
C ARG A 461 -10.33 27.22 -17.18
N ALA A 462 -9.98 27.42 -15.91
CA ALA A 462 -10.55 28.48 -15.08
C ALA A 462 -10.17 29.88 -15.58
N GLU A 463 -8.92 30.08 -16.01
CA GLU A 463 -8.48 31.33 -16.61
C GLU A 463 -9.14 31.58 -17.97
N ALA A 464 -9.27 30.54 -18.81
CA ALA A 464 -9.98 30.64 -20.09
C ALA A 464 -11.46 31.01 -19.89
N LEU A 465 -12.15 30.35 -18.95
CA LEU A 465 -13.54 30.66 -18.61
C LEU A 465 -13.68 32.08 -18.04
N ARG A 466 -12.71 32.53 -17.24
CA ARG A 466 -12.67 33.90 -16.72
C ARG A 466 -12.52 34.92 -17.85
N LYS A 467 -11.58 34.72 -18.78
CA LYS A 467 -11.39 35.60 -19.95
C LYS A 467 -12.63 35.63 -20.84
N GLU A 468 -13.28 34.49 -21.05
CA GLU A 468 -14.54 34.41 -21.81
C GLU A 468 -15.67 35.19 -21.13
N ARG A 469 -15.81 35.06 -19.81
CA ARG A 469 -16.79 35.85 -19.02
C ARG A 469 -16.51 37.34 -19.08
N GLU A 470 -15.26 37.76 -18.90
CA GLU A 470 -14.84 39.17 -18.98
C GLU A 470 -15.12 39.74 -20.38
N ALA A 471 -14.79 39.02 -21.45
CA ALA A 471 -15.06 39.44 -22.84
C ALA A 471 -16.57 39.51 -23.14
N ALA A 472 -17.36 38.54 -22.66
CA ALA A 472 -18.82 38.57 -22.82
C ALA A 472 -19.49 39.70 -22.02
N GLU A 473 -18.92 40.07 -20.87
CA GLU A 473 -19.37 41.23 -20.11
C GLU A 473 -18.99 42.55 -20.79
N GLN A 474 -17.78 42.65 -21.34
CA GLN A 474 -17.36 43.81 -22.14
C GLN A 474 -18.24 44.01 -23.38
N ARG A 475 -18.51 42.95 -24.15
CA ARG A 475 -19.42 43.02 -25.31
C ARG A 475 -20.81 43.51 -24.93
N ARG A 476 -21.37 43.00 -23.82
CA ARG A 476 -22.68 43.47 -23.31
C ARG A 476 -22.67 44.95 -22.95
N ARG A 477 -21.59 45.44 -22.31
CA ARG A 477 -21.44 46.87 -21.99
C ARG A 477 -21.31 47.73 -23.25
N GLU A 478 -20.55 47.28 -24.25
CA GLU A 478 -20.42 47.96 -25.54
C GLU A 478 -21.76 48.02 -26.29
N GLU A 479 -22.52 46.92 -26.31
CA GLU A 479 -23.85 46.87 -26.91
C GLU A 479 -24.86 47.79 -26.20
N GLU A 480 -24.85 47.84 -24.86
CA GLU A 480 -25.69 48.74 -24.08
C GLU A 480 -25.35 50.21 -24.34
N LEU A 481 -24.06 50.56 -24.37
CA LEU A 481 -23.60 51.91 -24.68
C LEU A 481 -24.01 52.32 -26.10
N ALA A 482 -23.84 51.42 -27.08
CA ALA A 482 -24.24 51.67 -28.46
C ALA A 482 -25.76 51.88 -28.60
N ARG A 483 -26.58 51.12 -27.86
CA ARG A 483 -28.04 51.32 -27.80
C ARG A 483 -28.40 52.68 -27.20
N GLN A 484 -27.74 53.09 -26.12
CA GLN A 484 -27.98 54.40 -25.49
C GLN A 484 -27.65 55.56 -26.44
N GLN A 485 -26.50 55.48 -27.13
CA GLN A 485 -26.11 56.50 -28.11
C GLN A 485 -27.06 56.58 -29.30
N ALA A 486 -27.62 55.44 -29.76
CA ALA A 486 -28.62 55.43 -30.82
C ALA A 486 -29.93 56.12 -30.39
N LEU A 487 -30.40 55.83 -29.17
CA LEU A 487 -31.59 56.46 -28.57
C LEU A 487 -31.42 57.97 -28.38
N GLU A 488 -30.22 58.43 -28.01
CA GLU A 488 -29.93 59.86 -27.82
C GLU A 488 -29.96 60.63 -29.15
N ARG A 489 -29.37 60.06 -30.21
CA ARG A 489 -29.43 60.64 -31.56
C ARG A 489 -30.86 60.79 -32.08
N GLU A 490 -31.69 59.77 -31.85
CA GLU A 490 -33.11 59.80 -32.26
C GLU A 490 -33.89 60.90 -31.52
N ARG A 491 -33.57 61.17 -30.25
CA ARG A 491 -34.17 62.26 -29.48
C ARG A 491 -33.75 63.64 -30.00
N GLU A 492 -32.47 63.83 -30.29
CA GLU A 492 -31.97 65.10 -30.83
C GLU A 492 -32.58 65.43 -32.20
N GLU A 493 -32.75 64.43 -33.06
CA GLU A 493 -33.41 64.61 -34.36
C GLU A 493 -34.87 65.01 -34.21
N ALA A 494 -35.61 64.36 -33.30
CA ALA A 494 -37.00 64.70 -33.02
C ALA A 494 -37.17 66.12 -32.44
N GLU A 495 -36.25 66.57 -31.58
CA GLU A 495 -36.30 67.92 -30.99
C GLU A 495 -36.00 69.01 -32.02
N ARG A 496 -35.04 68.80 -32.93
CA ARG A 496 -34.77 69.73 -34.05
C ARG A 496 -35.98 69.87 -34.97
N GLN A 497 -36.71 68.79 -35.22
CA GLN A 497 -37.92 68.81 -36.03
C GLN A 497 -39.00 69.72 -35.39
N ARG A 498 -39.25 69.57 -34.08
CA ARG A 498 -40.23 70.37 -33.34
C ARG A 498 -39.95 71.87 -33.38
N VAL A 499 -38.69 72.27 -33.22
CA VAL A 499 -38.30 73.70 -33.23
C VAL A 499 -38.46 74.34 -34.61
N ALA A 500 -38.33 73.57 -35.69
CA ALA A 500 -38.56 74.06 -37.04
C ALA A 500 -40.05 74.33 -37.31
N ASP A 501 -40.93 73.47 -36.81
CA ASP A 501 -42.38 73.59 -36.97
C ASP A 501 -42.95 74.83 -36.23
N GLU A 502 -42.50 75.08 -34.99
CA GLU A 502 -42.94 76.25 -34.19
C GLU A 502 -42.57 77.59 -34.85
N LYS A 503 -41.40 77.67 -35.51
CA LYS A 503 -40.97 78.90 -36.21
C LYS A 503 -41.81 79.21 -37.44
N ALA A 504 -42.25 78.18 -38.16
CA ALA A 504 -43.07 78.35 -39.38
C ALA A 504 -44.48 78.89 -39.07
N GLU A 505 -45.03 78.55 -37.89
CA GLU A 505 -46.37 78.98 -37.48
C GLU A 505 -46.41 80.48 -37.10
N GLN A 506 -45.38 80.98 -36.39
CA GLN A 506 -45.30 82.39 -36.00
C GLN A 506 -45.19 83.35 -37.20
N GLU A 507 -44.52 82.94 -38.28
CA GLU A 507 -44.37 83.79 -39.46
C GLU A 507 -45.70 83.99 -40.21
N ARG A 508 -46.62 83.01 -40.16
CA ARG A 508 -47.96 83.12 -40.77
C ARG A 508 -48.83 84.15 -40.07
N LEU A 509 -48.86 84.12 -38.73
CA LEU A 509 -49.70 85.01 -37.92
C LEU A 509 -49.32 86.50 -38.08
N ARG A 510 -48.03 86.80 -38.28
CA ARG A 510 -47.55 88.18 -38.46
C ARG A 510 -48.01 88.80 -39.79
N LYS A 511 -47.97 88.02 -40.88
CA LYS A 511 -48.40 88.47 -42.22
C LYS A 511 -49.90 88.79 -42.27
N GLU A 512 -50.70 88.06 -41.50
CA GLU A 512 -52.15 88.28 -41.43
C GLU A 512 -52.50 89.59 -40.68
N ALA A 513 -51.76 89.91 -39.60
CA ALA A 513 -51.95 91.14 -38.83
C ALA A 513 -51.58 92.42 -39.62
N GLU A 514 -50.50 92.39 -40.42
CA GLU A 514 -50.07 93.53 -41.26
C GLU A 514 -51.10 93.88 -42.34
N LEU A 515 -51.77 92.87 -42.90
CA LEU A 515 -52.84 93.03 -43.89
C LEU A 515 -54.08 93.73 -43.33
N VAL A 516 -54.48 93.39 -42.10
CA VAL A 516 -55.62 94.02 -41.41
C VAL A 516 -55.31 95.47 -41.05
N ALA A 517 -54.10 95.74 -40.54
CA ALA A 517 -53.67 97.10 -40.17
C ALA A 517 -53.57 98.02 -41.39
N THR A 518 -53.11 97.53 -42.54
CA THR A 518 -53.06 98.31 -43.80
C THR A 518 -54.43 98.82 -44.22
N LYS A 519 -55.47 97.97 -44.16
CA LYS A 519 -56.84 98.38 -44.46
C LYS A 519 -57.38 99.44 -43.49
N GLN A 520 -57.02 99.37 -42.22
CA GLN A 520 -57.44 100.36 -41.21
C GLN A 520 -56.83 101.73 -41.45
N VAL A 521 -55.57 101.81 -41.90
CA VAL A 521 -54.91 103.08 -42.23
C VAL A 521 -55.52 103.72 -43.47
N GLU A 522 -55.80 102.94 -44.51
CA GLU A 522 -56.34 103.47 -45.76
C GLU A 522 -57.76 104.04 -45.61
N GLY A 523 -58.55 103.46 -44.70
CA GLY A 523 -59.94 103.84 -44.42
C GLY A 523 -60.12 105.12 -43.60
N ILE A 524 -59.05 105.78 -43.12
CA ILE A 524 -59.16 107.03 -42.37
C ILE A 524 -59.57 108.17 -43.33
N ALA A 525 -60.82 108.62 -43.24
CA ALA A 525 -61.34 109.75 -44.00
C ALA A 525 -60.74 111.08 -43.51
N LEU A 526 -60.70 112.10 -44.40
CA LEU A 526 -60.31 113.47 -44.02
C LEU A 526 -61.20 113.96 -42.88
N GLY A 527 -60.59 114.35 -41.76
CA GLY A 527 -61.28 114.69 -40.52
C GLY A 527 -61.49 113.55 -39.52
N GLY A 528 -61.07 112.31 -39.82
CA GLY A 528 -61.10 111.17 -38.91
C GLY A 528 -60.06 111.28 -37.78
N TRP A 529 -60.34 110.67 -36.64
CA TRP A 529 -59.48 110.78 -35.46
C TRP A 529 -58.66 109.51 -35.24
N ILE A 530 -57.42 109.65 -34.78
CA ILE A 530 -56.61 108.55 -34.24
C ILE A 530 -56.26 108.85 -32.79
N VAL A 531 -56.11 107.79 -32.01
CA VAL A 531 -55.50 107.82 -30.68
C VAL A 531 -54.08 107.32 -30.82
N LEU A 532 -53.14 108.15 -30.40
CA LEU A 532 -51.74 107.77 -30.27
C LEU A 532 -51.45 107.51 -28.79
N THR A 533 -51.09 106.28 -28.46
CA THR A 533 -50.59 105.94 -27.11
C THR A 533 -49.07 106.14 -27.15
N GLN A 534 -48.57 107.16 -26.44
CA GLN A 534 -47.13 107.39 -26.37
C GLN A 534 -46.46 106.35 -25.46
N GLU A 535 -45.19 106.04 -25.72
CA GLU A 535 -44.47 104.92 -25.09
C GLU A 535 -44.16 105.15 -23.60
N THR A 536 -44.36 106.38 -23.10
CA THR A 536 -44.25 106.74 -21.68
C THR A 536 -45.59 106.55 -20.98
N ARG A 537 -45.59 105.71 -19.94
CA ARG A 537 -46.76 105.15 -19.23
C ARG A 537 -47.64 106.15 -18.44
N ASP A 538 -47.37 107.45 -18.54
CA ASP A 538 -47.94 108.50 -17.68
C ASP A 538 -48.43 109.73 -18.47
N ASP A 539 -48.52 109.64 -19.79
CA ASP A 539 -49.01 110.72 -20.67
C ASP A 539 -50.40 110.38 -21.21
N ASP A 540 -51.33 111.34 -21.15
CA ASP A 540 -52.71 111.14 -21.58
C ASP A 540 -52.78 110.84 -23.09
N PRO A 541 -53.60 109.88 -23.54
CA PRO A 541 -53.67 109.49 -24.94
C PRO A 541 -54.05 110.66 -25.84
N VAL A 542 -53.15 111.00 -26.78
CA VAL A 542 -53.31 112.17 -27.65
C VAL A 542 -54.24 111.82 -28.80
N ARG A 543 -55.33 112.60 -28.95
CA ARG A 543 -56.27 112.48 -30.07
C ARG A 543 -55.87 113.43 -31.19
N LEU A 544 -55.51 112.87 -32.34
CA LEU A 544 -55.11 113.65 -33.51
C LEU A 544 -56.13 113.47 -34.63
N LYS A 545 -56.58 114.55 -35.23
CA LYS A 545 -57.52 114.59 -36.35
C LYS A 545 -56.76 114.63 -37.67
N LEU A 546 -57.11 113.79 -38.63
CA LEU A 546 -56.50 113.79 -39.96
C LEU A 546 -56.86 115.08 -40.69
N ALA A 547 -55.88 115.94 -40.93
CA ALA A 547 -56.06 117.20 -41.63
C ALA A 547 -55.84 117.05 -43.14
N VAL A 548 -54.79 116.34 -43.54
CA VAL A 548 -54.41 116.19 -44.95
C VAL A 548 -53.95 114.76 -45.23
N LYS A 549 -54.43 114.20 -46.33
CA LYS A 549 -53.97 112.94 -46.92
C LYS A 549 -53.23 113.25 -48.21
N ILE A 550 -51.93 112.96 -48.26
CA ILE A 550 -51.10 113.17 -49.45
C ILE A 550 -50.84 111.81 -50.09
N SER A 551 -51.64 111.44 -51.09
CA SER A 551 -51.59 110.10 -51.71
C SER A 551 -50.27 109.81 -52.43
N ALA A 552 -49.64 110.83 -53.07
CA ALA A 552 -48.40 110.65 -53.84
C ALA A 552 -47.20 110.22 -52.99
N SER A 553 -47.16 110.61 -51.71
CA SER A 553 -46.10 110.26 -50.76
C SER A 553 -46.56 109.35 -49.62
N ARG A 554 -47.79 108.81 -49.71
CA ARG A 554 -48.43 107.96 -48.68
C ARG A 554 -48.31 108.53 -47.27
N LYS A 555 -48.45 109.85 -47.15
CA LYS A 555 -48.25 110.61 -45.93
C LYS A 555 -49.58 111.13 -45.39
N TYR A 556 -49.81 110.90 -44.10
CA TYR A 556 -50.98 111.32 -43.35
C TYR A 556 -50.58 112.38 -42.34
N VAL A 557 -51.16 113.57 -42.45
CA VAL A 557 -50.86 114.70 -41.59
C VAL A 557 -52.01 114.91 -40.63
N PHE A 558 -51.75 114.77 -39.34
CA PHE A 558 -52.73 114.92 -38.29
C PHE A 558 -52.49 116.21 -37.48
N VAL A 559 -53.58 116.79 -36.97
CA VAL A 559 -53.62 118.01 -36.16
C VAL A 559 -54.39 117.79 -34.86
N ASP A 560 -54.08 118.54 -33.82
CA ASP A 560 -54.78 118.50 -32.53
C ASP A 560 -56.12 119.28 -32.54
N ARG A 561 -56.95 119.17 -31.49
CA ARG A 561 -58.29 119.77 -31.36
C ARG A 561 -58.35 121.29 -31.62
N LEU A 562 -57.22 121.98 -31.43
CA LEU A 562 -57.07 123.43 -31.63
C LEU A 562 -56.37 123.80 -32.95
N GLY A 563 -56.04 122.82 -33.80
CA GLY A 563 -55.44 123.04 -35.12
C GLY A 563 -53.97 123.46 -35.15
N LEU A 564 -53.28 123.51 -34.00
CA LEU A 564 -51.94 124.10 -33.87
C LEU A 564 -50.78 123.10 -34.02
N ASN A 565 -50.95 121.82 -33.62
CA ASN A 565 -49.87 120.84 -33.60
C ASN A 565 -49.92 119.87 -34.80
N ARG A 566 -49.02 120.03 -35.77
CA ARG A 566 -48.90 119.17 -36.96
C ARG A 566 -47.98 117.98 -36.68
N ARG A 567 -48.52 116.75 -36.72
CA ARG A 567 -47.73 115.49 -36.73
C ARG A 567 -47.95 114.76 -38.05
N GLU A 568 -46.91 114.15 -38.58
CA GLU A 568 -46.93 113.50 -39.88
C GLU A 568 -46.53 112.04 -39.73
N PHE A 569 -47.28 111.13 -40.34
CA PHE A 569 -46.99 109.70 -40.34
C PHE A 569 -46.99 109.16 -41.77
N LEU A 570 -46.07 108.23 -42.06
CA LEU A 570 -46.14 107.40 -43.26
C LEU A 570 -47.17 106.29 -43.08
N GLN A 571 -47.72 105.78 -44.18
CA GLN A 571 -48.66 104.65 -44.15
C GLN A 571 -48.06 103.44 -43.40
N ASP A 572 -46.80 103.07 -43.68
CA ASP A 572 -46.14 101.92 -43.03
C ASP A 572 -45.91 102.14 -41.53
N GLU A 573 -45.71 103.39 -41.10
CA GLU A 573 -45.58 103.75 -39.68
C GLU A 573 -46.92 103.65 -38.96
N LEU A 574 -48.02 104.03 -39.62
CA LEU A 574 -49.36 103.84 -39.09
C LEU A 574 -49.73 102.35 -39.02
N VAL A 575 -49.36 101.55 -40.02
CA VAL A 575 -49.59 100.09 -40.05
C VAL A 575 -48.80 99.41 -38.93
N ASN A 576 -47.50 99.66 -38.83
CA ASN A 576 -46.66 99.13 -37.75
C ASN A 576 -47.11 99.63 -36.37
N GLY A 577 -47.62 100.86 -36.29
CA GLY A 577 -48.22 101.43 -35.09
C GLY A 577 -49.51 100.71 -34.67
N ILE A 578 -50.34 100.28 -35.62
CA ILE A 578 -51.55 99.50 -35.36
C ILE A 578 -51.22 98.04 -35.01
N VAL A 579 -50.34 97.37 -35.77
CA VAL A 579 -49.89 95.99 -35.48
C VAL A 579 -49.21 95.92 -34.11
N GLY A 580 -48.40 96.93 -33.78
CA GLY A 580 -47.75 97.07 -32.48
C GLY A 580 -48.64 97.64 -31.36
N GLY A 581 -49.93 97.89 -31.61
CA GLY A 581 -50.91 98.36 -30.60
C GLY A 581 -50.72 99.81 -30.10
N ARG A 582 -49.82 100.58 -30.72
CA ARG A 582 -49.49 101.98 -30.36
C ARG A 582 -50.46 103.02 -30.96
N ILE A 583 -51.18 102.66 -32.03
CA ILE A 583 -52.11 103.55 -32.74
C ILE A 583 -53.47 102.87 -32.86
N ARG A 584 -54.56 103.59 -32.52
CA ARG A 584 -55.94 103.12 -32.69
C ARG A 584 -56.75 104.15 -33.46
N VAL A 585 -57.40 103.73 -34.55
CA VAL A 585 -58.28 104.58 -35.36
C VAL A 585 -59.67 104.70 -34.71
N LEU A 586 -60.20 105.92 -34.60
CA LEU A 586 -61.55 106.20 -34.10
C LEU A 586 -62.50 106.49 -35.27
N GLY A 587 -63.56 105.69 -35.41
CA GLY A 587 -64.55 105.82 -36.47
C GLY A 587 -65.47 107.04 -36.31
N SER A 588 -65.97 107.58 -37.43
CA SER A 588 -66.88 108.73 -37.49
C SER A 588 -68.31 108.38 -37.03
N SER A 589 -68.50 108.30 -35.72
CA SER A 589 -69.81 108.40 -35.04
C SER A 589 -69.51 108.75 -33.58
N ALA A 590 -69.49 110.05 -33.29
CA ALA A 590 -69.42 110.56 -31.94
C ALA A 590 -70.84 110.63 -31.38
N GLU A 591 -71.22 109.61 -30.60
CA GLU A 591 -72.28 109.64 -29.59
C GLU A 591 -72.20 108.28 -28.83
N PHE A 592 -72.47 108.29 -27.52
CA PHE A 592 -72.28 107.20 -26.54
C PHE A 592 -70.91 107.12 -25.84
N ASP A 593 -70.51 108.24 -25.26
CA ASP A 593 -69.95 108.23 -23.90
C ASP A 593 -71.13 108.38 -22.92
N ASP A 594 -71.03 107.77 -21.73
CA ASP A 594 -71.86 108.01 -20.53
C ASP A 594 -73.14 107.18 -20.28
N THR A 595 -73.06 105.83 -20.17
CA THR A 595 -74.09 105.07 -19.39
C THR A 595 -73.76 103.67 -18.85
N LEU A 596 -72.50 103.20 -18.78
CA LEU A 596 -72.20 101.85 -18.23
C LEU A 596 -71.11 101.78 -17.15
N SER A 597 -70.70 102.92 -16.59
CA SER A 597 -69.74 102.98 -15.47
C SER A 597 -70.37 103.02 -14.06
N ARG A 598 -71.69 102.79 -13.90
CA ARG A 598 -72.35 103.00 -12.58
C ARG A 598 -73.20 101.90 -11.94
N VAL A 599 -73.53 100.78 -12.57
CA VAL A 599 -74.30 99.71 -11.88
C VAL A 599 -73.94 98.31 -12.43
N VAL A 600 -73.03 97.62 -11.76
CA VAL A 600 -73.22 96.33 -11.05
C VAL A 600 -71.82 95.87 -10.62
N GLY A 601 -71.43 96.29 -9.42
CA GLY A 601 -70.54 95.50 -8.59
C GLY A 601 -71.38 94.50 -7.80
N ARG A 602 -71.04 93.21 -7.87
CA ARG A 602 -70.98 92.26 -6.73
C ARG A 602 -70.91 90.80 -7.22
N ILE A 603 -70.08 90.02 -6.51
CA ILE A 603 -70.03 88.54 -6.40
C ILE A 603 -69.22 87.85 -7.52
N ARG A 604 -68.14 87.08 -7.30
CA ARG A 604 -67.38 86.52 -6.15
C ARG A 604 -66.04 86.01 -6.75
N VAL A 605 -64.84 86.38 -6.28
CA VAL A 605 -64.00 85.73 -5.26
C VAL A 605 -64.17 84.22 -5.04
N GLY A 606 -63.06 83.48 -5.23
CA GLY A 606 -62.67 82.19 -4.65
C GLY A 606 -61.52 81.56 -5.46
N ARG A 607 -60.23 81.73 -5.10
CA ARG A 607 -59.41 80.84 -4.21
C ARG A 607 -59.57 79.36 -4.58
N ASN A 608 -58.54 78.58 -4.93
CA ASN A 608 -57.09 78.63 -4.66
C ASN A 608 -56.26 78.39 -5.92
#